data_AF-A2R0U5-F1
#
_entry.id   AF-A2R0U5-F1
#
_cell.length_a   1.000
_cell.length_b   1.000
_cell.length_c   1.000
_cell.angle_alpha   90.00
_cell.angle_beta   90.00
_cell.angle_gamma   90.00
#
_symmetry.space_group_name_H-M   'P 1'
#
loop_
_entity.id
_entity.type
_entity.pdbx_description
1 polymer ?
#
loop_
_entity_poly.entity_id
_entity_poly.type
_entity_poly.pdbx_seq_one_letter_code
_entity_poly.pdbx_strand_id
1 'polypeptide(L)'
;MPTSIETTVSTQTKNRPTVRLAAVDGNAEQHPNWLVELHTKGWTVVRGALPRDRALAYADKGYEWLESWNLGFDRKDPSTRKTANLPWHTRGGLYNGYGIGHEQFVWDLKSEPSLVEKWEQIWGTRELLVSFDGVNLSLPERERPKSDPIFAPWAHVDQSPFNNKFDTVQGIVNLLPNGPEDGGLMVLEGSSAYYTELWQHFDQKKGEKGWSTWAFQYVDDEMCQWLEAKGCKWIKVCAEPGDLLLWDSRTIHYGAAPSSVNDRFAAYVCYKPAAAISEEAKKVRLQAFEAKQNTTHDPADFRAREYLPPADHPTYEMATKRTAQSMGHDSPPPHPVATPDYLIFVYSNQGHCFAGSIRGQAVSLTRKTGAGSLRRPPRPFDDGQCLSMTSKYPDLGTLQARGYGQTGPVFCSGDDIGWFF
;
A
#
# COMPACT_ATOMS: atom_id res chain seq x y z
N MET A 1 19.77 21.74 -6.22
CA MET A 1 19.40 20.37 -5.79
C MET A 1 19.32 20.39 -4.28
N PRO A 2 18.15 20.23 -3.64
CA PRO A 2 18.13 20.10 -2.19
C PRO A 2 18.73 18.75 -1.81
N THR A 3 19.74 18.78 -0.95
CA THR A 3 20.48 17.61 -0.49
C THR A 3 19.68 16.93 0.62
N SER A 4 18.89 15.91 0.28
CA SER A 4 18.30 15.01 1.27
C SER A 4 19.41 14.20 1.94
N ILE A 5 19.42 14.15 3.28
CA ILE A 5 20.28 13.22 4.02
C ILE A 5 19.65 11.83 3.88
N GLU A 6 20.29 10.95 3.12
CA GLU A 6 19.76 9.64 2.77
C GLU A 6 20.31 8.56 3.72
N THR A 7 19.58 8.21 4.77
CA THR A 7 19.84 6.96 5.51
C THR A 7 19.03 5.84 4.84
N THR A 8 19.63 5.14 3.88
CA THR A 8 18.95 4.01 3.21
C THR A 8 19.06 2.76 4.06
N VAL A 9 17.97 2.33 4.68
CA VAL A 9 17.79 0.93 5.09
C VAL A 9 17.06 0.22 3.95
N SER A 10 17.71 -0.77 3.33
CA SER A 10 17.15 -1.53 2.21
C SER A 10 17.36 -3.03 2.40
N THR A 11 16.36 -3.82 2.03
CA THR A 11 16.48 -5.26 1.91
C THR A 11 16.24 -5.68 0.47
N GLN A 12 17.33 -5.84 -0.28
CA GLN A 12 17.24 -6.50 -1.58
C GLN A 12 17.06 -8.00 -1.36
N THR A 13 15.83 -8.48 -1.41
CA THR A 13 15.58 -9.93 -1.44
C THR A 13 16.04 -10.48 -2.79
N LYS A 14 17.21 -11.12 -2.82
CA LYS A 14 17.88 -11.61 -4.04
C LYS A 14 17.10 -12.70 -4.78
N ASN A 15 16.29 -13.48 -4.06
CA ASN A 15 15.45 -14.55 -4.59
C ASN A 15 13.97 -14.23 -4.31
N ARG A 16 13.34 -13.49 -5.23
CA ARG A 16 11.88 -13.32 -5.21
C ARG A 16 11.26 -14.51 -5.94
N PRO A 17 10.24 -15.19 -5.38
CA PRO A 17 9.42 -16.10 -6.16
C PRO A 17 8.96 -15.38 -7.43
N THR A 18 9.01 -16.03 -8.59
CA THR A 18 8.40 -15.44 -9.80
C THR A 18 6.92 -15.28 -9.51
N VAL A 19 6.49 -14.05 -9.30
CA VAL A 19 5.09 -13.79 -9.07
C VAL A 19 4.41 -13.74 -10.42
N ARG A 20 3.35 -14.54 -10.56
CA ARG A 20 2.46 -14.46 -11.70
C ARG A 20 1.18 -13.84 -11.19
N LEU A 21 0.57 -12.94 -11.97
CA LEU A 21 -0.85 -12.65 -11.74
C LEU A 21 -1.57 -13.98 -11.65
N ALA A 22 -2.48 -14.13 -10.68
CA ALA A 22 -3.25 -15.36 -10.52
C ALA A 22 -3.80 -15.80 -11.90
N ALA A 23 -3.16 -16.85 -12.43
CA ALA A 23 -3.43 -17.57 -13.66
C ALA A 23 -4.39 -16.91 -14.66
N VAL A 24 -3.99 -15.88 -15.43
CA VAL A 24 -4.65 -15.63 -16.73
C VAL A 24 -4.13 -16.69 -17.71
N ASP A 25 -4.42 -17.96 -17.44
CA ASP A 25 -3.87 -19.15 -18.14
C ASP A 25 -4.61 -19.37 -19.48
N GLY A 26 -4.80 -18.31 -20.25
CA GLY A 26 -5.53 -18.32 -21.52
C GLY A 26 -7.04 -18.49 -21.38
N ASN A 27 -7.57 -18.62 -20.16
CA ASN A 27 -9.00 -18.79 -19.91
C ASN A 27 -9.62 -17.51 -19.33
N ALA A 28 -9.64 -16.45 -20.14
CA ALA A 28 -10.11 -15.11 -19.75
C ALA A 28 -11.55 -15.10 -19.18
N GLU A 29 -12.36 -16.12 -19.47
CA GLU A 29 -13.74 -16.27 -18.99
C GLU A 29 -13.86 -16.48 -17.48
N GLN A 30 -12.78 -16.86 -16.77
CA GLN A 30 -12.79 -17.12 -15.33
C GLN A 30 -12.26 -15.96 -14.48
N HIS A 31 -11.76 -14.89 -15.09
CA HIS A 31 -11.13 -13.78 -14.38
C HIS A 31 -11.93 -12.49 -14.55
N PRO A 32 -11.93 -11.60 -13.55
CA PRO A 32 -12.57 -10.31 -13.73
C PRO A 32 -11.83 -9.50 -14.79
N ASN A 33 -12.59 -8.79 -15.64
CA ASN A 33 -12.04 -8.06 -16.79
C ASN A 33 -10.88 -7.13 -16.43
N TRP A 34 -10.91 -6.47 -15.27
CA TRP A 34 -9.82 -5.58 -14.84
C TRP A 34 -8.48 -6.32 -14.69
N LEU A 35 -8.48 -7.58 -14.25
CA LEU A 35 -7.25 -8.36 -14.10
C LEU A 35 -6.69 -8.76 -15.46
N VAL A 36 -7.58 -9.07 -16.42
CA VAL A 36 -7.21 -9.31 -17.82
C VAL A 36 -6.60 -8.06 -18.42
N GLU A 37 -7.22 -6.89 -18.23
CA GLU A 37 -6.69 -5.61 -18.70
C GLU A 37 -5.33 -5.29 -18.08
N LEU A 38 -5.15 -5.49 -16.78
CA LEU A 38 -3.87 -5.30 -16.11
C LEU A 38 -2.77 -6.14 -16.77
N HIS A 39 -3.07 -7.39 -17.10
CA HIS A 39 -2.12 -8.28 -17.77
C HIS A 39 -1.84 -7.86 -19.23
N THR A 40 -2.87 -7.51 -20.01
CA THR A 40 -2.73 -7.27 -21.45
C THR A 40 -2.37 -5.84 -21.82
N LYS A 41 -2.90 -4.85 -21.10
CA LYS A 41 -2.65 -3.42 -21.32
C LYS A 41 -1.50 -2.89 -20.47
N GLY A 42 -1.17 -3.60 -19.39
CA GLY A 42 -0.19 -3.16 -18.37
C GLY A 42 -0.78 -2.28 -17.28
N TRP A 43 -2.09 -1.98 -17.32
CA TRP A 43 -2.80 -1.17 -16.34
C TRP A 43 -4.32 -1.39 -16.39
N THR A 44 -5.04 -0.98 -15.35
CA THR A 44 -6.51 -1.02 -15.29
C THR A 44 -7.07 -0.07 -14.22
N VAL A 45 -8.40 0.10 -14.19
CA VAL A 45 -9.14 0.72 -13.10
C VAL A 45 -10.16 -0.26 -12.55
N VAL A 46 -10.02 -0.62 -11.28
CA VAL A 46 -11.02 -1.39 -10.53
C VAL A 46 -12.02 -0.40 -9.95
N ARG A 47 -13.21 -0.35 -10.57
CA ARG A 47 -14.27 0.58 -10.18
C ARG A 47 -14.87 0.21 -8.82
N GLY A 48 -15.07 1.21 -7.97
CA GLY A 48 -15.72 1.03 -6.66
C GLY A 48 -15.00 0.04 -5.74
N ALA A 49 -13.66 0.03 -5.76
CA ALA A 49 -12.87 -0.79 -4.84
C ALA A 49 -13.10 -0.39 -3.38
N LEU A 50 -13.43 0.88 -3.14
CA LEU A 50 -14.03 1.38 -1.90
C LEU A 50 -15.40 2.01 -2.18
N PRO A 51 -16.32 1.97 -1.21
CA PRO A 51 -17.51 2.81 -1.24
C PRO A 51 -17.15 4.29 -1.37
N ARG A 52 -17.92 5.04 -2.17
CA ARG A 52 -17.67 6.45 -2.48
C ARG A 52 -17.60 7.32 -1.21
N ASP A 53 -18.53 7.10 -0.29
CA ASP A 53 -18.62 7.82 0.98
C ASP A 53 -17.41 7.56 1.88
N ARG A 54 -16.90 6.31 1.92
CA ARG A 54 -15.66 5.96 2.61
C ARG A 54 -14.46 6.69 2.01
N ALA A 55 -14.34 6.69 0.67
CA ALA A 55 -13.27 7.40 -0.01
C ALA A 55 -13.27 8.91 0.27
N LEU A 56 -14.45 9.55 0.25
CA LEU A 56 -14.60 10.96 0.59
C LEU A 56 -14.29 11.24 2.06
N ALA A 57 -14.66 10.36 2.98
CA ALA A 57 -14.30 10.49 4.39
C ALA A 57 -12.77 10.43 4.60
N TYR A 58 -12.05 9.59 3.85
CA TYR A 58 -10.58 9.61 3.86
C TYR A 58 -10.01 10.89 3.25
N ALA A 59 -10.64 11.45 2.20
CA ALA A 59 -10.25 12.74 1.67
C ALA A 59 -10.39 13.85 2.72
N ASP A 60 -11.48 13.84 3.49
CA ASP A 60 -11.69 14.77 4.60
C ASP A 60 -10.58 14.68 5.65
N LYS A 61 -10.11 13.47 5.98
CA LYS A 61 -8.94 13.25 6.84
C LYS A 61 -7.64 13.77 6.24
N GLY A 62 -7.46 13.65 4.93
CA GLY A 62 -6.33 14.26 4.21
C GLY A 62 -6.32 15.79 4.36
N TYR A 63 -7.46 16.44 4.21
CA TYR A 63 -7.56 17.88 4.45
C TYR A 63 -7.36 18.24 5.93
N GLU A 64 -7.89 17.45 6.88
CA GLU A 64 -7.68 17.68 8.32
C GLU A 64 -6.19 17.61 8.65
N TRP A 65 -5.49 16.65 8.04
CA TRP A 65 -4.04 16.53 8.16
C TRP A 65 -3.32 17.77 7.63
N LEU A 66 -3.72 18.31 6.47
CA LEU A 66 -3.13 19.56 5.95
C LEU A 66 -3.37 20.75 6.88
N GLU A 67 -4.59 20.90 7.42
CA GLU A 67 -4.96 21.98 8.36
C GLU A 67 -4.19 21.87 9.68
N SER A 68 -3.90 20.66 10.14
CA SER A 68 -3.21 20.40 11.41
C SER A 68 -1.80 20.99 11.53
N TRP A 69 -1.20 21.37 10.40
CA TRP A 69 0.14 21.98 10.36
C TRP A 69 0.16 23.43 10.84
N ASN A 70 -1.01 24.08 11.01
CA ASN A 70 -1.12 25.46 11.46
C ASN A 70 -0.31 26.46 10.62
N LEU A 71 -0.14 26.17 9.33
CA LEU A 71 0.53 27.03 8.35
C LEU A 71 -0.43 28.03 7.68
N GLY A 72 -1.67 28.11 8.19
CA GLY A 72 -2.70 29.02 7.70
C GLY A 72 -3.50 28.52 6.51
N PHE A 73 -3.45 27.21 6.20
CA PHE A 73 -4.38 26.59 5.25
C PHE A 73 -5.75 26.39 5.91
N ASP A 74 -6.81 26.85 5.24
CA ASP A 74 -8.21 26.59 5.58
C ASP A 74 -8.92 26.13 4.30
N ARG A 75 -9.42 24.89 4.27
CA ARG A 75 -10.06 24.34 3.07
C ARG A 75 -11.29 25.13 2.61
N LYS A 76 -11.90 25.91 3.52
CA LYS A 76 -13.11 26.72 3.25
C LYS A 76 -12.77 28.10 2.71
N ASP A 77 -11.50 28.53 2.79
CA ASP A 77 -11.03 29.81 2.25
C ASP A 77 -10.07 29.57 1.06
N PRO A 78 -10.55 29.73 -0.19
CA PRO A 78 -9.73 29.58 -1.38
C PRO A 78 -8.48 30.46 -1.41
N SER A 79 -8.46 31.59 -0.70
CA SER A 79 -7.31 32.50 -0.67
C SER A 79 -6.11 31.92 0.09
N THR A 80 -6.34 30.90 0.92
CA THR A 80 -5.32 30.20 1.70
C THR A 80 -4.70 29.00 0.97
N ARG A 81 -5.23 28.64 -0.20
CA ARG A 81 -4.77 27.49 -1.02
C ARG A 81 -3.48 27.81 -1.77
N LYS A 82 -2.41 28.05 -1.02
CA LYS A 82 -1.08 28.40 -1.54
C LYS A 82 -0.05 27.41 -1.03
N THR A 83 0.96 27.12 -1.84
CA THR A 83 2.08 26.24 -1.46
C THR A 83 2.72 26.69 -0.13
N ALA A 84 2.80 28.00 0.12
CA ALA A 84 3.36 28.57 1.35
C ALA A 84 2.54 28.26 2.63
N ASN A 85 1.25 27.93 2.48
CA ASN A 85 0.35 27.60 3.58
C ASN A 85 0.28 26.08 3.83
N LEU A 86 1.05 25.28 3.09
CA LEU A 86 1.00 23.82 3.15
C LEU A 86 2.32 23.24 3.67
N PRO A 87 2.29 22.04 4.29
CA PRO A 87 3.51 21.31 4.57
C PRO A 87 4.30 21.07 3.28
N TRP A 88 5.63 21.04 3.42
CA TRP A 88 6.52 20.83 2.30
C TRP A 88 6.19 19.52 1.58
N HIS A 89 6.15 19.58 0.26
CA HIS A 89 5.86 18.44 -0.58
C HIS A 89 6.64 18.55 -1.88
N THR A 90 6.68 17.44 -2.59
CA THR A 90 7.25 17.41 -3.94
C THR A 90 6.13 17.32 -4.97
N ARG A 91 6.45 17.62 -6.24
CA ARG A 91 5.55 17.37 -7.38
C ARG A 91 4.10 17.88 -7.18
N GLY A 92 3.92 19.00 -6.47
CA GLY A 92 2.61 19.68 -6.32
C GLY A 92 1.59 18.98 -5.45
N GLY A 93 2.03 18.10 -4.55
CA GLY A 93 1.18 17.53 -3.51
C GLY A 93 1.59 16.12 -3.11
N LEU A 94 2.74 15.61 -3.56
CA LEU A 94 3.26 14.32 -3.18
C LEU A 94 3.93 14.39 -1.79
N TYR A 95 3.28 13.76 -0.82
CA TYR A 95 3.70 13.69 0.58
C TYR A 95 4.23 12.29 0.89
N ASN A 96 5.56 12.18 0.95
CA ASN A 96 6.27 10.91 1.22
C ASN A 96 7.14 11.01 2.49
N GLY A 97 6.97 12.08 3.26
CA GLY A 97 7.67 12.35 4.51
C GLY A 97 6.70 12.45 5.69
N TYR A 98 7.19 12.93 6.83
CA TYR A 98 6.42 13.18 8.05
C TYR A 98 5.77 11.95 8.71
N GLY A 99 6.07 10.74 8.24
CA GLY A 99 5.39 9.53 8.67
C GLY A 99 3.96 9.44 8.16
N ILE A 100 3.58 10.19 7.10
CA ILE A 100 2.20 10.25 6.61
C ILE A 100 1.65 8.88 6.18
N GLY A 101 2.53 7.98 5.74
CA GLY A 101 2.15 6.60 5.39
C GLY A 101 1.68 5.78 6.58
N HIS A 102 1.90 6.29 7.80
CA HIS A 102 1.52 5.70 9.07
C HIS A 102 0.42 6.47 9.82
N GLU A 103 -0.15 7.51 9.22
CA GLU A 103 -1.32 8.20 9.78
C GLU A 103 -2.51 7.23 9.85
N GLN A 104 -3.34 7.36 10.89
CA GLN A 104 -4.41 6.39 11.15
C GLN A 104 -5.36 6.25 9.95
N PHE A 105 -5.72 7.36 9.29
CA PHE A 105 -6.61 7.30 8.14
C PHE A 105 -6.01 6.58 6.92
N VAL A 106 -4.67 6.56 6.78
CA VAL A 106 -3.98 5.82 5.73
C VAL A 106 -3.95 4.33 6.06
N TRP A 107 -3.78 3.97 7.34
CA TRP A 107 -3.90 2.59 7.81
C TRP A 107 -5.31 2.04 7.68
N ASP A 108 -6.32 2.83 8.07
CA ASP A 108 -7.73 2.48 7.92
C ASP A 108 -8.05 2.22 6.45
N LEU A 109 -7.65 3.11 5.54
CA LEU A 109 -7.81 2.95 4.10
C LEU A 109 -7.14 1.68 3.58
N LYS A 110 -5.86 1.46 3.94
CA LYS A 110 -5.11 0.26 3.52
C LYS A 110 -5.74 -1.02 4.08
N SER A 111 -6.40 -0.95 5.23
CA SER A 111 -7.04 -2.11 5.88
C SER A 111 -8.47 -2.35 5.42
N GLU A 112 -9.01 -1.56 4.49
CA GLU A 112 -10.36 -1.74 3.96
C GLU A 112 -10.52 -3.14 3.33
N PRO A 113 -11.48 -3.95 3.79
CA PRO A 113 -11.64 -5.33 3.31
C PRO A 113 -11.78 -5.45 1.79
N SER A 114 -12.58 -4.58 1.18
CA SER A 114 -12.86 -4.61 -0.26
C SER A 114 -11.63 -4.22 -1.09
N LEU A 115 -10.72 -3.42 -0.52
CA LEU A 115 -9.44 -3.09 -1.13
C LEU A 115 -8.48 -4.28 -1.03
N VAL A 116 -8.30 -4.82 0.18
CA VAL A 116 -7.41 -5.97 0.42
C VAL A 116 -7.80 -7.15 -0.46
N GLU A 117 -9.10 -7.45 -0.59
CA GLU A 117 -9.62 -8.52 -1.45
C GLU A 117 -9.15 -8.40 -2.92
N LYS A 118 -8.99 -7.18 -3.46
CA LYS A 118 -8.46 -7.01 -4.84
C LYS A 118 -7.01 -7.44 -4.94
N TRP A 119 -6.22 -7.16 -3.90
CA TRP A 119 -4.84 -7.62 -3.83
C TRP A 119 -4.75 -9.13 -3.57
N GLU A 120 -5.69 -9.71 -2.81
CA GLU A 120 -5.80 -11.16 -2.67
C GLU A 120 -6.06 -11.82 -4.04
N GLN A 121 -6.92 -11.23 -4.88
CA GLN A 121 -7.19 -11.70 -6.24
C GLN A 121 -5.98 -11.60 -7.17
N ILE A 122 -5.19 -10.52 -7.06
CA ILE A 122 -3.96 -10.36 -7.86
C ILE A 122 -2.95 -11.46 -7.53
N TRP A 123 -2.77 -11.76 -6.24
CA TRP A 123 -1.68 -12.59 -5.74
C TRP A 123 -2.07 -14.02 -5.38
N GLY A 124 -3.36 -14.34 -5.34
CA GLY A 124 -3.87 -15.66 -4.95
C GLY A 124 -3.64 -16.02 -3.48
N THR A 125 -3.41 -15.04 -2.60
CA THR A 125 -3.18 -15.26 -1.16
C THR A 125 -3.71 -14.10 -0.33
N ARG A 126 -4.14 -14.43 0.90
CA ARG A 126 -4.54 -13.45 1.93
C ARG A 126 -3.37 -12.96 2.78
N GLU A 127 -2.23 -13.66 2.71
CA GLU A 127 -1.02 -13.30 3.45
C GLU A 127 -0.24 -12.23 2.70
N LEU A 128 -0.63 -10.98 2.90
CA LEU A 128 -0.10 -9.83 2.17
C LEU A 128 0.71 -8.90 3.08
N LEU A 129 1.76 -8.32 2.49
CA LEU A 129 2.45 -7.15 2.99
C LEU A 129 1.93 -5.94 2.25
N VAL A 130 1.97 -4.77 2.90
CA VAL A 130 1.62 -3.48 2.29
C VAL A 130 2.78 -2.49 2.39
N SER A 131 2.94 -1.62 1.41
CA SER A 131 3.95 -0.55 1.44
C SER A 131 3.59 0.55 2.45
N PHE A 132 4.61 1.20 3.01
CA PHE A 132 4.44 2.40 3.85
C PHE A 132 4.62 3.66 3.00
N ASP A 133 4.16 3.59 1.75
CA ASP A 133 4.20 4.69 0.81
C ASP A 133 3.25 5.82 1.25
N GLY A 134 3.45 7.00 0.67
CA GLY A 134 2.79 8.23 1.02
C GLY A 134 1.39 8.39 0.44
N VAL A 135 1.00 9.65 0.33
CA VAL A 135 -0.24 10.09 -0.31
C VAL A 135 0.06 11.26 -1.24
N ASN A 136 -0.87 11.55 -2.14
CA ASN A 136 -0.87 12.80 -2.86
C ASN A 136 -2.10 13.60 -2.44
N LEU A 137 -1.87 14.83 -1.98
CA LEU A 137 -2.90 15.78 -1.55
C LEU A 137 -2.67 17.09 -2.33
N SER A 138 -2.84 17.02 -3.65
CA SER A 138 -2.61 18.15 -4.53
C SER A 138 -3.73 19.18 -4.45
N LEU A 139 -3.35 20.43 -4.19
CA LEU A 139 -4.21 21.61 -4.16
C LEU A 139 -3.73 22.60 -5.24
N PRO A 140 -4.24 22.55 -6.47
CA PRO A 140 -3.71 23.34 -7.57
C PRO A 140 -4.00 24.84 -7.39
N GLU A 141 -2.97 25.65 -7.61
CA GLU A 141 -3.08 27.12 -7.57
C GLU A 141 -3.55 27.65 -8.91
N ARG A 142 -4.59 28.49 -8.91
CA ARG A 142 -5.18 29.07 -10.12
C ARG A 142 -4.20 29.97 -10.86
N GLU A 143 -3.35 30.67 -10.12
CA GLU A 143 -2.39 31.64 -10.63
C GLU A 143 -1.07 31.01 -11.09
N ARG A 144 -0.90 29.69 -10.95
CA ARG A 144 0.34 29.02 -11.33
C ARG A 144 0.64 29.23 -12.82
N PRO A 145 1.82 29.74 -13.19
CA PRO A 145 2.13 29.98 -14.60
C PRO A 145 2.21 28.65 -15.35
N LYS A 146 1.62 28.58 -16.55
CA LYS A 146 1.67 27.36 -17.38
C LYS A 146 3.08 26.92 -17.79
N SER A 147 4.06 27.82 -17.67
CA SER A 147 5.49 27.54 -17.90
C SER A 147 6.20 26.97 -16.67
N ASP A 148 5.49 26.75 -15.55
CA ASP A 148 6.07 26.13 -14.36
C ASP A 148 6.60 24.73 -14.71
N PRO A 149 7.87 24.41 -14.39
CA PRO A 149 8.46 23.10 -14.65
C PRO A 149 7.68 21.92 -14.06
N ILE A 150 6.79 22.15 -13.08
CA ILE A 150 5.93 21.10 -12.53
C ILE A 150 5.02 20.44 -13.58
N PHE A 151 4.69 21.15 -14.67
CA PHE A 151 3.89 20.63 -15.76
C PHE A 151 4.66 19.74 -16.72
N ALA A 152 6.00 19.72 -16.64
CA ALA A 152 6.82 18.89 -17.49
C ALA A 152 6.58 17.39 -17.19
N PRO A 153 6.36 16.55 -18.21
CA PRO A 153 6.33 15.10 -18.04
C PRO A 153 7.63 14.61 -17.41
N TRP A 154 7.52 13.53 -16.64
CA TRP A 154 8.65 12.86 -16.00
C TRP A 154 8.46 11.35 -16.11
N ALA A 155 8.34 10.90 -17.36
CA ALA A 155 8.09 9.50 -17.68
C ALA A 155 9.17 8.61 -17.05
N HIS A 156 8.72 7.58 -16.36
CA HIS A 156 9.57 6.61 -15.69
C HIS A 156 8.90 5.25 -15.59
N VAL A 157 9.69 4.28 -15.16
CA VAL A 157 9.25 2.97 -14.66
C VAL A 157 9.85 2.75 -13.29
N ASP A 158 9.18 1.96 -12.45
CA ASP A 158 9.69 1.60 -11.12
C ASP A 158 10.10 0.14 -11.07
N GLN A 159 10.87 -0.26 -12.07
CA GLN A 159 11.51 -1.55 -12.12
C GLN A 159 12.92 -1.39 -12.70
N SER A 160 13.86 -2.20 -12.24
CA SER A 160 15.22 -2.19 -12.79
C SER A 160 15.22 -2.82 -14.19
N PRO A 161 16.03 -2.32 -15.15
CA PRO A 161 16.21 -2.95 -16.46
C PRO A 161 16.73 -4.39 -16.38
N PHE A 162 17.40 -4.74 -15.29
CA PHE A 162 17.89 -6.10 -15.02
C PHE A 162 16.80 -7.07 -14.55
N ASN A 163 15.64 -6.56 -14.14
CA ASN A 163 14.45 -7.36 -13.89
C ASN A 163 13.48 -7.16 -15.06
N ASN A 164 13.47 -8.09 -16.02
CA ASN A 164 12.62 -7.99 -17.21
C ASN A 164 11.28 -8.74 -17.09
N LYS A 165 11.04 -9.39 -15.95
CA LYS A 165 9.83 -10.16 -15.67
C LYS A 165 8.79 -9.30 -14.97
N PHE A 166 7.54 -9.73 -14.99
CA PHE A 166 6.53 -9.19 -14.11
C PHE A 166 6.95 -9.41 -12.64
N ASP A 167 6.88 -8.36 -11.80
CA ASP A 167 7.27 -8.44 -10.38
C ASP A 167 6.32 -7.68 -9.48
N THR A 168 5.93 -6.45 -9.85
CA THR A 168 5.17 -5.58 -8.97
C THR A 168 3.97 -4.98 -9.70
N VAL A 169 2.80 -5.07 -9.04
CA VAL A 169 1.65 -4.23 -9.36
C VAL A 169 1.67 -3.05 -8.41
N GLN A 170 1.73 -1.85 -8.97
CA GLN A 170 1.55 -0.61 -8.23
C GLN A 170 0.08 -0.23 -8.20
N GLY A 171 -0.32 0.56 -7.21
CA GLY A 171 -1.69 0.98 -7.07
C GLY A 171 -1.89 2.34 -6.42
N ILE A 172 -3.00 2.98 -6.79
CA ILE A 172 -3.50 4.21 -6.18
C ILE A 172 -4.98 4.04 -5.89
N VAL A 173 -5.39 4.31 -4.65
CA VAL A 173 -6.81 4.55 -4.34
C VAL A 173 -7.10 6.03 -4.57
N ASN A 174 -8.05 6.31 -5.45
CA ASN A 174 -8.48 7.66 -5.77
C ASN A 174 -9.56 8.14 -4.79
N LEU A 175 -9.40 9.33 -4.19
CA LEU A 175 -10.27 9.80 -3.09
C LEU A 175 -11.21 10.93 -3.49
N LEU A 176 -10.87 11.70 -4.52
CA LEU A 176 -11.67 12.81 -5.05
C LEU A 176 -11.96 12.58 -6.54
N PRO A 177 -13.00 13.20 -7.13
CA PRO A 177 -13.22 13.13 -8.57
C PRO A 177 -11.95 13.49 -9.34
N ASN A 178 -11.57 12.66 -10.33
CA ASN A 178 -10.36 12.85 -11.11
C ASN A 178 -10.63 12.66 -12.60
N GLY A 179 -10.87 13.77 -13.28
CA GLY A 179 -11.17 13.85 -14.70
C GLY A 179 -9.94 14.02 -15.61
N PRO A 180 -10.19 14.35 -16.89
CA PRO A 180 -9.15 14.44 -17.92
C PRO A 180 -8.26 15.68 -17.80
N GLU A 181 -8.74 16.76 -17.20
CA GLU A 181 -7.98 18.01 -16.97
C GLU A 181 -7.35 18.06 -15.57
N ASP A 182 -7.74 17.13 -14.70
CA ASP A 182 -7.17 17.02 -13.36
C ASP A 182 -5.80 16.35 -13.44
N GLY A 183 -5.02 16.45 -12.36
CA GLY A 183 -3.72 15.78 -12.28
C GLY A 183 -3.90 14.27 -12.15
N GLY A 184 -2.81 13.57 -11.85
CA GLY A 184 -2.85 12.15 -11.53
C GLY A 184 -2.16 11.28 -12.56
N LEU A 185 -2.53 10.01 -12.62
CA LEU A 185 -1.74 9.00 -13.31
C LEU A 185 -1.86 9.13 -14.83
N MET A 186 -0.72 9.32 -15.48
CA MET A 186 -0.52 9.12 -16.91
C MET A 186 0.17 7.78 -17.12
N VAL A 187 -0.33 6.96 -18.04
CA VAL A 187 0.30 5.69 -18.43
C VAL A 187 0.51 5.65 -19.94
N LEU A 188 1.62 5.07 -20.38
CA LEU A 188 1.86 4.74 -21.77
C LEU A 188 1.36 3.32 -22.00
N GLU A 189 0.07 3.20 -22.35
CA GLU A 189 -0.62 1.92 -22.51
C GLU A 189 0.13 1.02 -23.51
N GLY A 190 0.30 -0.26 -23.12
CA GLY A 190 1.01 -1.27 -23.92
C GLY A 190 2.53 -1.25 -23.76
N SER A 191 3.12 -0.25 -23.10
CA SER A 191 4.58 -0.13 -23.03
C SER A 191 5.27 -1.26 -22.25
N SER A 192 4.57 -1.88 -21.29
CA SER A 192 5.13 -2.98 -20.49
C SER A 192 5.49 -4.21 -21.34
N ALA A 193 4.79 -4.42 -22.46
CA ALA A 193 5.08 -5.50 -23.41
C ALA A 193 6.43 -5.32 -24.12
N TYR A 194 6.88 -4.06 -24.28
CA TYR A 194 8.14 -3.70 -24.93
C TYR A 194 9.29 -3.47 -23.94
N TYR A 195 9.08 -3.69 -22.64
CA TYR A 195 10.05 -3.34 -21.60
C TYR A 195 11.46 -3.91 -21.86
N THR A 196 11.56 -5.20 -22.18
CA THR A 196 12.86 -5.83 -22.50
C THR A 196 13.49 -5.24 -23.76
N GLU A 197 12.68 -5.04 -24.81
CA GLU A 197 13.15 -4.51 -26.10
C GLU A 197 13.63 -3.06 -25.96
N LEU A 198 12.94 -2.24 -25.14
CA LEU A 198 13.30 -0.86 -24.85
C LEU A 198 14.72 -0.75 -24.33
N TRP A 199 15.06 -1.49 -23.27
CA TRP A 199 16.39 -1.41 -22.66
C TRP A 199 17.49 -1.99 -23.53
N GLN A 200 17.16 -2.96 -24.39
CA GLN A 200 18.10 -3.50 -25.39
C GLN A 200 18.34 -2.50 -26.53
N HIS A 201 17.28 -1.88 -27.05
CA HIS A 201 17.35 -0.94 -28.16
C HIS A 201 18.10 0.34 -27.79
N PHE A 202 17.99 0.77 -26.52
CA PHE A 202 18.63 1.97 -26.00
C PHE A 202 19.83 1.69 -25.10
N ASP A 203 20.45 0.52 -25.17
CA ASP A 203 21.58 0.17 -24.29
C ASP A 203 22.76 1.17 -24.40
N GLN A 204 22.92 1.82 -25.55
CA GLN A 204 23.87 2.92 -25.76
C GLN A 204 23.64 4.15 -24.87
N LYS A 205 22.43 4.34 -24.34
CA LYS A 205 22.07 5.45 -23.43
C LYS A 205 22.45 5.18 -21.98
N LYS A 206 22.97 4.00 -21.65
CA LYS A 206 23.43 3.71 -20.29
C LYS A 206 24.54 4.68 -19.88
N GLY A 207 24.49 5.18 -18.65
CA GLY A 207 25.56 6.01 -18.10
C GLY A 207 26.85 5.22 -17.88
N GLU A 208 27.91 5.89 -17.44
CA GLU A 208 29.22 5.24 -17.14
C GLU A 208 29.10 4.09 -16.14
N LYS A 209 28.14 4.17 -15.21
CA LYS A 209 27.84 3.14 -14.20
C LYS A 209 26.83 2.08 -14.68
N GLY A 210 26.44 2.13 -15.95
CA GLY A 210 25.38 1.29 -16.51
C GLY A 210 23.97 1.74 -16.08
N TRP A 211 22.99 0.89 -16.35
CA TRP A 211 21.63 1.06 -15.85
C TRP A 211 21.56 0.93 -14.33
N SER A 212 20.59 1.61 -13.71
CA SER A 212 20.41 1.50 -12.27
C SER A 212 19.84 0.11 -11.90
N THR A 213 20.41 -0.52 -10.88
CA THR A 213 19.89 -1.77 -10.30
C THR A 213 18.65 -1.57 -9.44
N TRP A 214 18.25 -0.31 -9.20
CA TRP A 214 17.10 0.06 -8.40
C TRP A 214 15.82 0.15 -9.24
N ALA A 215 14.68 0.00 -8.55
CA ALA A 215 13.34 0.22 -9.05
C ALA A 215 13.04 1.72 -9.25
N PHE A 216 13.68 2.33 -10.26
CA PHE A 216 13.37 3.65 -10.82
C PHE A 216 14.27 3.92 -12.04
N GLN A 217 13.70 4.15 -13.22
CA GLN A 217 14.44 4.62 -14.40
C GLN A 217 13.66 5.71 -15.12
N TYR A 218 14.32 6.83 -15.43
CA TYR A 218 13.75 7.81 -16.36
C TYR A 218 13.68 7.23 -17.77
N VAL A 219 12.61 7.58 -18.47
CA VAL A 219 12.40 7.30 -19.88
C VAL A 219 12.32 8.64 -20.59
N ASP A 220 13.28 8.92 -21.46
CA ASP A 220 13.34 10.20 -22.16
C ASP A 220 12.37 10.27 -23.34
N ASP A 221 12.29 11.45 -23.98
CA ASP A 221 11.35 11.70 -25.07
C ASP A 221 11.62 10.81 -26.29
N GLU A 222 12.88 10.47 -26.59
CA GLU A 222 13.23 9.59 -27.72
C GLU A 222 12.75 8.17 -27.46
N MET A 223 12.96 7.67 -26.24
CA MET A 223 12.44 6.38 -25.80
C MET A 223 10.90 6.33 -25.84
N CYS A 224 10.24 7.41 -25.40
CA CYS A 224 8.77 7.51 -25.47
C CYS A 224 8.27 7.49 -26.92
N GLN A 225 8.87 8.28 -27.81
CA GLN A 225 8.51 8.33 -29.24
C GLN A 225 8.71 6.97 -29.93
N TRP A 226 9.76 6.24 -29.57
CA TRP A 226 10.00 4.89 -30.09
C TRP A 226 8.88 3.90 -29.70
N LEU A 227 8.36 4.01 -28.48
CA LEU A 227 7.22 3.21 -28.03
C LEU A 227 5.91 3.64 -28.69
N GLU A 228 5.70 4.94 -28.87
CA GLU A 228 4.53 5.48 -29.60
C GLU A 228 4.53 5.02 -31.06
N ALA A 229 5.69 4.97 -31.71
CA ALA A 229 5.86 4.43 -33.06
C ALA A 229 5.51 2.92 -33.15
N LYS A 230 5.57 2.19 -32.03
CA LYS A 230 5.10 0.80 -31.91
C LYS A 230 3.62 0.68 -31.56
N GLY A 231 2.91 1.80 -31.44
CA GLY A 231 1.47 1.85 -31.17
C GLY A 231 1.10 2.02 -29.71
N CYS A 232 2.06 2.24 -28.80
CA CYS A 232 1.77 2.62 -27.42
C CYS A 232 1.12 4.01 -27.38
N LYS A 233 0.25 4.27 -26.40
CA LYS A 233 -0.50 5.54 -26.32
C LYS A 233 -0.52 6.08 -24.91
N TRP A 234 -0.24 7.38 -24.76
CA TRP A 234 -0.44 8.07 -23.49
C TRP A 234 -1.93 8.17 -23.15
N ILE A 235 -2.29 7.66 -21.98
CA ILE A 235 -3.63 7.70 -21.42
C ILE A 235 -3.60 8.47 -20.10
N LYS A 236 -4.43 9.51 -20.00
CA LYS A 236 -4.79 10.11 -18.71
C LYS A 236 -5.83 9.24 -18.03
N VAL A 237 -5.44 8.58 -16.95
CA VAL A 237 -6.36 7.71 -16.20
C VAL A 237 -7.34 8.59 -15.42
N CYS A 238 -8.63 8.41 -15.68
CA CYS A 238 -9.73 9.10 -14.99
C CYS A 238 -10.44 8.16 -14.02
N ALA A 239 -10.78 8.67 -12.84
CA ALA A 239 -11.27 7.87 -11.73
C ALA A 239 -12.29 8.63 -10.88
N GLU A 240 -13.21 7.88 -10.28
CA GLU A 240 -14.14 8.38 -9.27
C GLU A 240 -13.60 8.10 -7.85
N PRO A 241 -14.08 8.81 -6.81
CA PRO A 241 -13.79 8.46 -5.43
C PRO A 241 -14.10 6.98 -5.14
N GLY A 242 -13.08 6.27 -4.64
CA GLY A 242 -13.14 4.85 -4.28
C GLY A 242 -12.64 3.90 -5.37
N ASP A 243 -12.32 4.40 -6.57
CA ASP A 243 -11.69 3.59 -7.60
C ASP A 243 -10.23 3.26 -7.23
N LEU A 244 -9.80 2.05 -7.58
CA LEU A 244 -8.41 1.60 -7.46
C LEU A 244 -7.77 1.54 -8.86
N LEU A 245 -6.74 2.34 -9.07
CA LEU A 245 -5.94 2.34 -10.30
C LEU A 245 -4.77 1.38 -10.07
N LEU A 246 -4.52 0.48 -11.01
CA LEU A 246 -3.45 -0.51 -10.92
C LEU A 246 -2.60 -0.50 -12.19
N TRP A 247 -1.29 -0.69 -12.05
CA TRP A 247 -0.39 -0.86 -13.20
C TRP A 247 0.80 -1.75 -12.88
N ASP A 248 1.29 -2.44 -13.90
CA ASP A 248 2.55 -3.17 -13.89
C ASP A 248 3.71 -2.18 -13.71
N SER A 249 4.67 -2.47 -12.84
CA SER A 249 5.86 -1.63 -12.60
C SER A 249 6.72 -1.38 -13.84
N ARG A 250 6.55 -2.17 -14.90
CA ARG A 250 7.18 -2.00 -16.23
C ARG A 250 6.43 -1.02 -17.13
N THR A 251 5.18 -0.68 -16.82
CA THR A 251 4.40 0.30 -17.57
C THR A 251 4.99 1.68 -17.35
N ILE A 252 5.29 2.39 -18.43
CA ILE A 252 5.83 3.75 -18.36
C ILE A 252 4.72 4.67 -17.92
N HIS A 253 5.00 5.48 -16.92
CA HIS A 253 4.00 6.32 -16.29
C HIS A 253 4.62 7.56 -15.67
N TYR A 254 3.78 8.50 -15.26
CA TYR A 254 4.13 9.62 -14.40
C TYR A 254 2.89 10.23 -13.75
N GLY A 255 3.10 11.03 -12.69
CA GLY A 255 2.05 11.87 -12.12
C GLY A 255 1.98 13.21 -12.86
N ALA A 256 0.91 13.44 -13.63
CA ALA A 256 0.64 14.72 -14.27
C ALA A 256 0.15 15.75 -13.25
N ALA A 257 0.63 16.99 -13.40
CA ALA A 257 0.04 18.14 -12.73
C ALA A 257 -1.32 18.49 -13.40
N PRO A 258 -2.34 18.90 -12.63
CA PRO A 258 -3.63 19.34 -13.17
C PRO A 258 -3.51 20.61 -13.99
N SER A 259 -4.17 20.67 -15.14
CA SER A 259 -4.48 21.94 -15.82
C SER A 259 -5.75 22.59 -15.27
N SER A 260 -6.56 21.84 -14.52
CA SER A 260 -7.70 22.31 -13.76
C SER A 260 -7.30 22.91 -12.39
N VAL A 261 -8.30 23.35 -11.61
CA VAL A 261 -8.15 23.82 -10.22
C VAL A 261 -8.77 22.86 -9.19
N ASN A 262 -9.11 21.64 -9.62
CA ASN A 262 -9.71 20.64 -8.76
C ASN A 262 -8.66 19.98 -7.88
N ASP A 263 -9.02 19.72 -6.63
CA ASP A 263 -8.17 18.98 -5.71
C ASP A 263 -8.02 17.53 -6.14
N ARG A 264 -6.81 16.99 -5.99
CA ARG A 264 -6.50 15.61 -6.37
C ARG A 264 -5.91 14.89 -5.18
N PHE A 265 -6.74 14.08 -4.53
CA PHE A 265 -6.34 13.31 -3.36
C PHE A 265 -6.31 11.83 -3.68
N ALA A 266 -5.23 11.17 -3.29
CA ALA A 266 -4.94 9.79 -3.61
C ALA A 266 -4.01 9.16 -2.57
N ALA A 267 -4.21 7.88 -2.28
CA ALA A 267 -3.30 7.10 -1.43
C ALA A 267 -2.56 6.06 -2.26
N TYR A 268 -1.23 5.99 -2.10
CA TYR A 268 -0.42 4.97 -2.77
C TYR A 268 -0.55 3.65 -2.00
N VAL A 269 -0.89 2.60 -2.74
CA VAL A 269 -1.16 1.28 -2.18
C VAL A 269 -0.51 0.22 -3.05
N CYS A 270 0.37 -0.57 -2.45
CA CYS A 270 0.97 -1.71 -3.12
C CYS A 270 1.09 -2.84 -2.11
N TYR A 271 0.62 -4.01 -2.51
CA TYR A 271 0.68 -5.21 -1.71
C TYR A 271 1.48 -6.27 -2.45
N LYS A 272 2.16 -7.14 -1.70
CA LYS A 272 2.81 -8.34 -2.23
C LYS A 272 2.68 -9.49 -1.23
N PRO A 273 2.77 -10.76 -1.66
CA PRO A 273 2.76 -11.90 -0.74
C PRO A 273 3.81 -11.75 0.38
N ALA A 274 3.45 -12.10 1.61
CA ALA A 274 4.38 -12.10 2.73
C ALA A 274 5.55 -13.08 2.56
N ALA A 275 5.35 -14.12 1.77
CA ALA A 275 6.41 -15.05 1.35
C ALA A 275 7.43 -14.45 0.37
N ALA A 276 7.21 -13.22 -0.14
CA ALA A 276 8.13 -12.56 -1.07
C ALA A 276 9.38 -11.97 -0.40
N ILE A 277 9.48 -12.01 0.93
CA ILE A 277 10.61 -11.47 1.70
C ILE A 277 11.10 -12.47 2.76
N SER A 278 12.36 -12.33 3.18
CA SER A 278 12.93 -13.13 4.27
C SER A 278 12.48 -12.65 5.66
N GLU A 279 12.73 -13.46 6.69
CA GLU A 279 12.47 -13.08 8.09
C GLU A 279 13.28 -11.86 8.53
N GLU A 280 14.51 -11.69 8.02
CA GLU A 280 15.33 -10.51 8.27
C GLU A 280 14.68 -9.25 7.68
N ALA A 281 14.14 -9.36 6.47
CA ALA A 281 13.40 -8.27 5.84
C ALA A 281 12.12 -7.93 6.59
N LYS A 282 11.42 -8.92 7.17
CA LYS A 282 10.27 -8.67 8.06
C LYS A 282 10.67 -7.88 9.31
N LYS A 283 11.81 -8.21 9.93
CA LYS A 283 12.34 -7.46 11.10
C LYS A 283 12.66 -6.02 10.75
N VAL A 284 13.31 -5.77 9.62
CA VAL A 284 13.60 -4.41 9.13
C VAL A 284 12.31 -3.61 8.88
N ARG A 285 11.31 -4.25 8.27
CA ARG A 285 9.98 -3.64 8.08
C ARG A 285 9.31 -3.27 9.41
N LEU A 286 9.39 -4.15 10.42
CA LEU A 286 8.85 -3.88 11.74
C LEU A 286 9.53 -2.67 12.40
N GLN A 287 10.87 -2.60 12.34
CA GLN A 287 11.62 -1.45 12.87
C GLN A 287 11.20 -0.14 12.20
N ALA A 288 11.02 -0.15 10.88
CA ALA A 288 10.56 1.02 10.15
C ALA A 288 9.10 1.40 10.49
N PHE A 289 8.24 0.42 10.76
CA PHE A 289 6.87 0.66 11.24
C PHE A 289 6.86 1.29 12.65
N GLU A 290 7.70 0.80 13.55
CA GLU A 290 7.88 1.36 14.90
C GLU A 290 8.42 2.79 14.84
N ALA A 291 9.39 3.04 13.96
CA ALA A 291 9.99 4.35 13.72
C ALA A 291 9.17 5.28 12.81
N LYS A 292 7.97 4.85 12.37
CA LYS A 292 7.08 5.61 11.48
C LYS A 292 7.75 6.09 10.19
N GLN A 293 8.66 5.29 9.64
CA GLN A 293 9.36 5.59 8.41
C GLN A 293 8.49 5.25 7.19
N ASN A 294 8.32 6.24 6.31
CA ASN A 294 7.78 6.01 4.99
C ASN A 294 8.75 5.22 4.11
N THR A 295 8.21 4.52 3.12
CA THR A 295 8.97 3.66 2.22
C THR A 295 8.69 4.00 0.77
N THR A 296 9.47 3.39 -0.13
CA THR A 296 9.10 3.29 -1.55
C THR A 296 7.83 2.47 -1.75
N HIS A 297 7.36 2.43 -2.99
CA HIS A 297 6.12 1.77 -3.42
C HIS A 297 6.14 0.26 -3.20
N ASP A 298 7.24 -0.45 -3.43
CA ASP A 298 7.29 -1.91 -3.35
C ASP A 298 7.50 -2.40 -1.90
N PRO A 299 6.56 -3.15 -1.29
CA PRO A 299 6.72 -3.68 0.05
C PRO A 299 7.76 -4.81 0.17
N ALA A 300 8.09 -5.49 -0.93
CA ALA A 300 9.09 -6.55 -0.96
C ALA A 300 10.50 -6.04 -1.31
N ASP A 301 10.60 -4.98 -2.13
CA ASP A 301 11.84 -4.19 -2.29
C ASP A 301 11.95 -3.11 -1.22
N PHE A 302 11.94 -3.53 0.04
CA PHE A 302 11.75 -2.60 1.12
C PHE A 302 12.88 -1.58 1.18
N ARG A 303 12.52 -0.31 1.10
CA ARG A 303 13.44 0.81 1.24
C ARG A 303 12.78 1.94 2.01
N ALA A 304 13.29 2.22 3.21
CA ALA A 304 12.93 3.44 3.92
C ALA A 304 13.60 4.63 3.24
N ARG A 305 12.85 5.71 3.02
CA ARG A 305 13.39 6.98 2.52
C ARG A 305 12.96 8.10 3.46
N GLU A 306 13.94 8.84 3.95
CA GLU A 306 13.68 10.04 4.73
C GLU A 306 13.62 11.24 3.79
N TYR A 307 12.43 11.83 3.69
CA TYR A 307 12.19 13.06 2.95
C TYR A 307 12.07 14.22 3.94
N LEU A 308 13.20 14.87 4.21
CA LEU A 308 13.22 16.10 5.00
C LEU A 308 12.93 17.31 4.10
N PRO A 309 12.15 18.29 4.59
CA PRO A 309 12.03 19.59 3.95
C PRO A 309 13.40 20.28 3.80
N PRO A 310 13.52 21.33 2.96
CA PRO A 310 14.63 22.28 3.05
C PRO A 310 14.80 22.80 4.48
N ALA A 311 16.03 23.01 4.92
CA ALA A 311 16.33 23.41 6.31
C ALA A 311 15.68 24.75 6.71
N ASP A 312 15.41 25.61 5.73
CA ASP A 312 14.74 26.91 5.87
C ASP A 312 13.20 26.83 5.75
N HIS A 313 12.63 25.64 5.46
CA HIS A 313 11.19 25.47 5.40
C HIS A 313 10.57 25.46 6.82
N PRO A 314 9.41 26.11 7.06
CA PRO A 314 8.76 26.16 8.38
C PRO A 314 8.50 24.80 9.03
N THR A 315 8.32 23.76 8.21
CA THR A 315 8.08 22.39 8.70
C THR A 315 9.33 21.58 9.00
N TYR A 316 10.55 22.10 8.76
CA TYR A 316 11.78 21.32 8.89
C TYR A 316 12.01 20.80 10.32
N GLU A 317 11.89 21.68 11.32
CA GLU A 317 12.04 21.28 12.71
C GLU A 317 11.00 20.25 13.13
N MET A 318 9.76 20.41 12.69
CA MET A 318 8.71 19.43 12.97
C MET A 318 9.01 18.11 12.28
N ALA A 319 9.45 18.11 11.01
CA ALA A 319 9.79 16.89 10.27
C ALA A 319 10.87 16.06 10.97
N THR A 320 11.91 16.73 11.47
CA THR A 320 13.05 16.09 12.15
C THR A 320 12.68 15.58 13.55
N LYS A 321 11.69 16.19 14.23
CA LYS A 321 11.21 15.78 15.55
C LYS A 321 10.05 14.77 15.51
N ARG A 322 9.28 14.70 14.40
CA ARG A 322 8.02 13.93 14.28
C ARG A 322 8.22 12.41 14.16
N THR A 323 9.47 11.93 14.04
CA THR A 323 9.80 10.50 14.21
C THR A 323 9.42 9.92 15.58
N ALA A 324 8.96 10.75 16.54
CA ALA A 324 8.58 10.35 17.89
C ALA A 324 7.22 10.88 18.40
N GLN A 325 6.27 11.27 17.55
CA GLN A 325 4.91 11.60 18.05
C GLN A 325 4.05 10.35 18.24
N SER A 326 3.99 9.88 19.50
CA SER A 326 2.84 9.17 20.05
C SER A 326 1.58 9.98 19.78
N MET A 327 0.56 9.36 19.18
CA MET A 327 -0.76 9.99 19.06
C MET A 327 -1.22 10.47 20.45
N GLY A 328 -1.38 11.79 20.59
CA GLY A 328 -2.06 12.39 21.73
C GLY A 328 -3.50 11.87 21.75
N HIS A 329 -3.78 11.03 22.72
CA HIS A 329 -5.11 10.66 23.18
C HIS A 329 -5.82 11.95 23.64
N ASP A 330 -6.53 12.66 22.77
CA ASP A 330 -7.45 13.73 23.17
C ASP A 330 -8.61 13.90 22.16
N SER A 331 -9.20 12.78 21.76
CA SER A 331 -10.54 12.78 21.16
C SER A 331 -11.33 11.61 21.71
N PRO A 332 -12.53 11.82 22.29
CA PRO A 332 -13.35 10.72 22.76
C PRO A 332 -13.73 9.83 21.56
N PRO A 333 -13.72 8.50 21.72
CA PRO A 333 -13.97 7.59 20.62
C PRO A 333 -15.39 7.77 20.08
N PRO A 334 -15.60 7.83 18.75
CA PRO A 334 -16.92 7.72 18.18
C PRO A 334 -17.52 6.34 18.52
N HIS A 335 -18.86 6.31 18.65
CA HIS A 335 -19.64 5.12 19.00
C HIS A 335 -19.26 3.88 18.16
N PRO A 336 -19.31 2.67 18.75
CA PRO A 336 -18.82 1.47 18.08
C PRO A 336 -19.71 1.10 16.89
N VAL A 337 -19.21 1.33 15.68
CA VAL A 337 -19.65 0.61 14.50
C VAL A 337 -19.07 -0.80 14.60
N ALA A 338 -19.91 -1.82 14.45
CA ALA A 338 -19.47 -3.21 14.47
C ALA A 338 -18.49 -3.47 13.31
N THR A 339 -17.20 -3.59 13.62
CA THR A 339 -16.15 -4.02 12.69
C THR A 339 -16.15 -5.56 12.61
N PRO A 340 -16.04 -6.17 11.42
CA PRO A 340 -15.73 -7.59 11.31
C PRO A 340 -14.34 -7.87 11.90
N ASP A 341 -14.17 -9.04 12.51
CA ASP A 341 -12.90 -9.46 13.11
C ASP A 341 -11.83 -9.67 12.02
N TYR A 342 -10.84 -8.77 11.94
CA TYR A 342 -9.58 -9.01 11.22
C TYR A 342 -8.45 -9.15 12.25
N LEU A 343 -7.74 -10.28 12.20
CA LEU A 343 -6.54 -10.52 13.01
C LEU A 343 -5.32 -9.87 12.34
N ILE A 344 -4.71 -8.90 13.02
CA ILE A 344 -3.35 -8.43 12.71
C ILE A 344 -2.38 -9.29 13.52
N PHE A 345 -1.54 -10.08 12.85
CA PHE A 345 -0.51 -10.88 13.53
C PHE A 345 0.75 -10.03 13.76
N VAL A 346 1.16 -9.90 15.03
CA VAL A 346 2.47 -9.38 15.43
C VAL A 346 3.20 -10.50 16.16
N TYR A 347 4.37 -10.91 15.65
CA TYR A 347 5.16 -11.99 16.23
C TYR A 347 6.24 -11.46 17.18
N SER A 348 6.41 -12.12 18.33
CA SER A 348 7.49 -11.90 19.28
C SER A 348 8.35 -13.16 19.40
N ASN A 349 9.67 -12.97 19.50
CA ASN A 349 10.71 -13.94 19.19
C ASN A 349 10.97 -15.00 20.28
N GLN A 350 9.94 -15.40 21.04
CA GLN A 350 10.01 -16.52 21.99
C GLN A 350 8.68 -17.27 21.99
N GLY A 351 8.45 -18.10 20.97
CA GLY A 351 7.55 -19.27 20.99
C GLY A 351 6.11 -19.12 21.51
N HIS A 352 5.59 -17.90 21.69
CA HIS A 352 4.30 -17.64 22.32
C HIS A 352 3.43 -16.85 21.33
N CYS A 353 2.33 -17.46 20.87
CA CYS A 353 1.28 -16.77 20.13
C CYS A 353 0.48 -15.88 21.09
N PHE A 354 0.42 -14.58 20.81
CA PHE A 354 -0.52 -13.68 21.47
C PHE A 354 -1.57 -13.25 20.45
N ALA A 355 -2.82 -13.66 20.67
CA ALA A 355 -3.97 -13.04 20.03
C ALA A 355 -4.40 -11.86 20.92
N GLY A 356 -4.20 -10.64 20.44
CA GLY A 356 -4.60 -9.42 21.14
C GLY A 356 -5.66 -8.66 20.36
N SER A 357 -6.87 -8.58 20.91
CA SER A 357 -7.83 -7.52 20.55
C SER A 357 -7.44 -6.28 21.34
N ILE A 358 -7.09 -5.18 20.67
CA ILE A 358 -6.88 -3.90 21.34
C ILE A 358 -8.25 -3.29 21.63
N ARG A 359 -8.78 -3.54 22.83
CA ARG A 359 -9.68 -2.61 23.50
C ARG A 359 -9.00 -2.15 24.79
N GLY A 360 -8.97 -0.85 25.00
CA GLY A 360 -8.36 -0.24 26.18
C GLY A 360 -8.96 -0.78 27.47
N GLN A 361 -8.14 -1.51 28.23
CA GLN A 361 -8.10 -1.52 29.69
C GLN A 361 -6.86 -2.31 30.12
N ALA A 362 -6.14 -1.76 31.11
CA ALA A 362 -4.92 -2.33 31.65
C ALA A 362 -5.13 -3.77 32.17
N VAL A 363 -4.24 -4.69 31.78
CA VAL A 363 -4.21 -6.04 32.35
C VAL A 363 -3.00 -6.16 33.27
N SER A 364 -3.26 -6.30 34.57
CA SER A 364 -2.31 -6.78 35.57
C SER A 364 -2.11 -8.29 35.39
N LEU A 365 -0.86 -8.74 35.27
CA LEU A 365 -0.50 -10.16 35.19
C LEU A 365 -0.09 -10.67 36.57
N THR A 366 -0.81 -11.67 37.11
CA THR A 366 -0.34 -12.49 38.24
C THR A 366 -0.23 -13.95 37.84
N ARG A 367 0.93 -14.54 38.16
CA ARG A 367 1.29 -15.94 37.90
C ARG A 367 0.61 -16.86 38.93
N LYS A 368 -0.22 -17.81 38.49
CA LYS A 368 -0.66 -18.94 39.33
C LYS A 368 -0.08 -20.24 38.79
N THR A 369 0.87 -20.80 39.52
CA THR A 369 1.33 -22.19 39.40
C THR A 369 0.55 -23.03 40.40
N GLY A 370 -0.16 -24.07 39.93
CA GLY A 370 -0.85 -25.01 40.82
C GLY A 370 -1.12 -26.34 40.10
N ALA A 371 -0.43 -27.38 40.57
CA ALA A 371 -0.46 -28.75 40.06
C ALA A 371 -1.73 -29.52 40.47
N GLY A 372 -2.12 -30.50 39.66
CA GLY A 372 -3.15 -31.50 40.01
C GLY A 372 -3.21 -32.64 38.98
N SER A 373 -2.99 -33.88 39.43
CA SER A 373 -2.75 -35.09 38.62
C SER A 373 -4.02 -35.88 38.25
N LEU A 374 -3.98 -36.51 37.06
CA LEU A 374 -4.48 -37.85 36.65
C LEU A 374 -5.89 -38.33 37.07
N ARG A 375 -6.72 -38.70 36.08
CA ARG A 375 -7.30 -40.06 35.88
C ARG A 375 -8.19 -40.15 34.61
N ARG A 376 -7.88 -41.15 33.77
CA ARG A 376 -8.63 -41.90 32.71
C ARG A 376 -9.72 -41.20 31.85
N PRO A 377 -9.80 -41.51 30.55
CA PRO A 377 -10.84 -40.99 29.66
C PRO A 377 -12.15 -41.79 29.82
N PRO A 378 -13.34 -41.18 29.76
CA PRO A 378 -14.54 -41.88 29.32
C PRO A 378 -14.65 -41.86 27.79
N ARG A 379 -15.29 -42.91 27.30
CA ARG A 379 -15.62 -43.29 25.91
C ARG A 379 -16.38 -42.20 25.12
N PRO A 380 -16.44 -42.31 23.77
CA PRO A 380 -17.03 -41.27 22.93
C PRO A 380 -18.54 -41.20 23.19
N PHE A 381 -19.06 -39.98 23.27
CA PHE A 381 -20.50 -39.74 23.32
C PHE A 381 -21.10 -39.75 21.91
N ASP A 382 -22.29 -40.33 21.84
CA ASP A 382 -23.15 -40.56 20.68
C ASP A 382 -23.53 -39.29 19.90
N ASP A 383 -23.81 -39.50 18.61
CA ASP A 383 -24.53 -38.57 17.75
C ASP A 383 -25.85 -38.12 18.40
N GLY A 384 -26.03 -36.80 18.53
CA GLY A 384 -27.37 -36.22 18.73
C GLY A 384 -27.69 -35.54 20.07
N GLN A 385 -26.75 -34.89 20.74
CA GLN A 385 -27.09 -33.95 21.81
C GLN A 385 -27.01 -32.48 21.36
N CYS A 386 -28.18 -31.83 21.30
CA CYS A 386 -28.31 -30.37 21.28
C CYS A 386 -27.83 -29.79 22.62
N LEU A 387 -26.72 -29.06 22.61
CA LEU A 387 -26.38 -28.16 23.72
C LEU A 387 -27.18 -26.87 23.56
N SER A 388 -28.18 -26.66 24.43
CA SER A 388 -28.82 -25.36 24.57
C SER A 388 -27.87 -24.41 25.30
N MET A 389 -27.37 -23.39 24.61
CA MET A 389 -26.77 -22.24 25.28
C MET A 389 -27.86 -21.19 25.50
N THR A 390 -28.25 -21.00 26.77
CA THR A 390 -29.03 -19.84 27.19
C THR A 390 -28.18 -18.58 26.97
N SER A 391 -28.58 -17.79 25.97
CA SER A 391 -28.08 -16.44 25.74
C SER A 391 -28.49 -15.50 26.88
N LYS A 392 -27.60 -14.59 27.29
CA LYS A 392 -27.93 -13.45 28.19
C LYS A 392 -28.56 -12.26 27.45
N TYR A 393 -28.93 -12.42 26.18
CA TYR A 393 -29.59 -11.40 25.35
C TYR A 393 -30.63 -12.07 24.41
N PRO A 394 -31.94 -11.81 24.56
CA PRO A 394 -33.00 -12.61 23.92
C PRO A 394 -33.36 -12.23 22.46
N ASP A 395 -32.55 -11.47 21.72
CA ASP A 395 -32.92 -11.02 20.36
C ASP A 395 -31.80 -11.18 19.34
N LEU A 396 -31.38 -12.41 19.04
CA LEU A 396 -30.66 -12.71 17.79
C LEU A 396 -31.13 -14.07 17.27
N GLY A 397 -31.82 -14.04 16.12
CA GLY A 397 -32.37 -15.21 15.44
C GLY A 397 -31.30 -16.21 14.99
N THR A 398 -31.74 -17.45 14.81
CA THR A 398 -30.95 -18.65 14.55
C THR A 398 -30.16 -18.56 13.22
N LEU A 399 -28.83 -18.68 13.27
CA LEU A 399 -27.98 -18.89 12.09
C LEU A 399 -27.57 -20.37 12.02
N GLN A 400 -27.97 -21.07 10.94
CA GLN A 400 -27.54 -22.44 10.65
C GLN A 400 -26.21 -22.44 9.90
N ALA A 401 -25.22 -23.18 10.39
CA ALA A 401 -23.98 -23.48 9.67
C ALA A 401 -24.05 -24.89 9.05
N ARG A 402 -23.72 -25.02 7.76
CA ARG A 402 -23.45 -26.31 7.10
C ARG A 402 -21.95 -26.49 6.97
N GLY A 403 -21.39 -27.56 7.55
CA GLY A 403 -20.00 -27.95 7.38
C GLY A 403 -19.80 -28.91 6.22
N TYR A 404 -18.70 -28.76 5.49
CA TYR A 404 -18.11 -29.82 4.67
C TYR A 404 -16.75 -30.18 5.27
N GLY A 405 -16.61 -31.44 5.67
CA GLY A 405 -15.37 -31.98 6.22
C GLY A 405 -14.48 -32.62 5.16
N GLN A 406 -13.18 -32.63 5.42
CA GLN A 406 -12.30 -33.73 5.03
C GLN A 406 -11.27 -33.99 6.13
N THR A 407 -11.17 -35.26 6.49
CA THR A 407 -10.32 -35.86 7.52
C THR A 407 -9.03 -36.40 6.90
N GLY A 408 -7.87 -36.13 7.50
CA GLY A 408 -6.60 -36.81 7.20
C GLY A 408 -5.62 -36.72 8.38
N PRO A 409 -4.86 -37.78 8.72
CA PRO A 409 -4.11 -37.85 9.97
C PRO A 409 -2.76 -37.14 9.90
N VAL A 410 -2.39 -36.42 10.96
CA VAL A 410 -1.04 -35.87 11.18
C VAL A 410 -0.31 -36.79 12.17
N PHE A 411 0.80 -37.37 11.74
CA PHE A 411 1.77 -38.04 12.62
C PHE A 411 2.75 -37.01 13.17
N CYS A 412 2.99 -37.03 14.49
CA CYS A 412 4.08 -36.31 15.14
C CYS A 412 5.04 -37.31 15.81
N SER A 413 6.31 -37.27 15.39
CA SER A 413 7.50 -37.65 16.16
C SER A 413 8.58 -36.68 15.70
N GLY A 414 9.22 -35.86 16.53
CA GLY A 414 9.84 -36.19 17.81
C GLY A 414 11.35 -36.20 17.57
N ASP A 415 11.98 -35.06 17.91
CA ASP A 415 13.41 -34.77 18.11
C ASP A 415 14.46 -35.66 17.42
N ASP A 416 15.28 -35.07 16.54
CA ASP A 416 16.73 -35.33 16.54
C ASP A 416 17.53 -34.29 15.74
N ILE A 417 18.72 -34.00 16.28
CA ILE A 417 19.78 -33.14 15.77
C ILE A 417 20.46 -33.81 14.56
N GLY A 418 20.74 -33.09 13.48
CA GLY A 418 21.58 -33.61 12.39
C GLY A 418 21.81 -32.64 11.23
N TRP A 419 23.08 -32.47 10.83
CA TRP A 419 23.59 -31.56 9.80
C TRP A 419 23.56 -32.14 8.37
N PHE A 420 23.59 -31.23 7.36
CA PHE A 420 23.99 -31.37 5.93
C PHE A 420 23.19 -32.38 5.06
N PHE A 421 22.76 -32.10 3.83
CA PHE A 421 23.28 -31.23 2.75
C PHE A 421 22.18 -30.38 2.08
#